data_AF-A0A1G1MQT1-F1
#
_entry.id   AF-A0A1G1MQT1-F1
#
_cell.length_a   1.000
_cell.length_b   1.000
_cell.length_c   1.000
_cell.angle_alpha   90.00
_cell.angle_beta   90.00
_cell.angle_gamma   90.00
#
_symmetry.space_group_name_H-M   'P 1'
#
loop_
_entity.id
_entity.type
_entity.pdbx_description
1 polymer ?
#
loop_
_entity_poly.entity_id
_entity_poly.type
_entity_poly.pdbx_seq_one_letter_code
_entity_poly.pdbx_strand_id
1 'polypeptide(L)'
;MSVTIAEYLGKRTDVNTPVITPIRKQRNIPCHFMNAPCDKISRGDKPICSVRKNGKTLWIVCRHRLCATTKNIPLSDYQKNILLSVAKKVFGSSIQPENVLIKREAPMHVSGRSTYKADFVMVDNSSNPSHMGPRKAVLEMQGGGETSATGNITRHVEAWARSRNRSNQQLSRLISGVGTIETNAWRRQQEQFLIKGRIAMQTGSGCGIIFCVGTLLYDYLLSRTNTASLRDLRQHNWTLALLSFKEKAPISAQAAGPIDLVLDDTRALFTDYQAFVRVIADVGNPSPDTFSGAFETLAGRTVNL
;
A
#
# COMPACT_ATOMS: atom_id res chain seq x y z
N MET A 1 4.84 12.03 -17.79
CA MET A 1 4.75 11.59 -16.38
C MET A 1 5.91 12.16 -15.60
N SER A 2 5.69 12.51 -14.34
CA SER A 2 6.72 13.08 -13.47
C SER A 2 6.48 12.73 -12.01
N VAL A 3 7.54 12.78 -11.21
CA VAL A 3 7.44 12.63 -9.75
C VAL A 3 8.30 13.66 -9.03
N THR A 4 7.97 13.97 -7.78
CA THR A 4 8.87 14.64 -6.84
C THR A 4 9.19 13.71 -5.69
N ILE A 5 10.40 13.78 -5.14
CA ILE A 5 10.69 13.05 -3.89
C ILE A 5 9.89 13.74 -2.78
N ALA A 6 9.21 12.94 -1.96
CA ALA A 6 8.39 13.44 -0.85
C ALA A 6 9.05 13.15 0.49
N GLU A 7 9.64 11.97 0.66
CA GLU A 7 10.39 11.60 1.86
C GLU A 7 11.72 10.92 1.55
N TYR A 8 12.78 11.39 2.22
CA TYR A 8 14.11 10.80 2.22
C TYR A 8 14.45 10.32 3.64
N LEU A 9 14.59 9.01 3.82
CA LEU A 9 14.79 8.34 5.11
C LEU A 9 13.76 8.79 6.17
N GLY A 10 12.50 8.89 5.76
CA GLY A 10 11.42 9.35 6.63
C GLY A 10 11.48 10.82 7.01
N LYS A 11 12.27 11.63 6.29
CA LYS A 11 12.24 13.09 6.40
C LYS A 11 11.54 13.67 5.18
N ARG A 12 10.49 14.44 5.42
CA ARG A 12 9.75 15.19 4.40
C ARG A 12 10.63 16.24 3.72
N THR A 13 10.50 16.40 2.42
CA THR A 13 11.34 17.29 1.60
C THR A 13 10.73 18.66 1.32
N ASP A 14 9.50 18.88 1.77
CA ASP A 14 8.75 20.14 1.66
C ASP A 14 8.98 21.07 2.88
N VAL A 15 9.67 20.59 3.92
CA VAL A 15 10.18 21.42 5.02
C VAL A 15 11.64 21.76 4.73
N ASN A 16 12.01 23.04 4.73
CA ASN A 16 13.36 23.48 4.37
C ASN A 16 14.39 23.41 5.51
N THR A 17 13.92 23.38 6.76
CA THR A 17 14.79 23.40 7.95
C THR A 17 14.40 22.28 8.93
N PRO A 18 15.33 21.40 9.34
CA PRO A 18 16.73 21.36 8.91
C PRO A 18 16.89 20.83 7.48
N VAL A 19 17.98 21.23 6.82
CA VAL A 19 18.37 20.65 5.53
C VAL A 19 18.71 19.17 5.73
N ILE A 20 18.12 18.29 4.92
CA ILE A 20 18.34 16.85 5.02
C ILE A 20 19.80 16.53 4.68
N THR A 21 20.44 15.76 5.56
CA THR A 21 21.78 15.21 5.35
C THR A 21 21.68 13.94 4.48
N PRO A 22 22.36 13.90 3.31
CA PRO A 22 22.47 12.72 2.50
C PRO A 22 23.20 11.64 3.26
N ILE A 23 22.64 10.45 3.23
CA ILE A 23 23.27 9.28 3.79
C ILE A 23 24.19 8.67 2.73
N ARG A 24 25.47 8.54 3.06
CA ARG A 24 26.44 7.76 2.29
C ARG A 24 26.29 6.28 2.65
N LYS A 25 26.88 5.37 1.87
CA LYS A 25 26.88 3.93 2.17
C LYS A 25 27.37 3.70 3.60
N GLN A 26 26.43 3.48 4.52
CA GLN A 26 26.66 3.23 5.94
C GLN A 26 25.75 2.08 6.32
N ARG A 27 26.29 1.11 7.05
CA ARG A 27 25.48 0.02 7.61
C ARG A 27 24.74 0.53 8.85
N ASN A 28 23.61 -0.08 9.17
CA ASN A 28 22.87 0.11 10.44
C ASN A 28 22.23 1.49 10.66
N ILE A 29 21.87 2.22 9.60
CA ILE A 29 21.13 3.47 9.74
C ILE A 29 19.69 3.17 10.17
N PRO A 30 19.20 3.69 11.32
CA PRO A 30 17.86 3.40 11.81
C PRO A 30 16.76 3.82 10.82
N CYS A 31 15.74 2.99 10.71
CA CYS A 31 14.53 3.33 9.97
C CYS A 31 13.53 4.05 10.89
N HIS A 32 12.95 5.17 10.46
CA HIS A 32 11.92 5.87 11.24
C HIS A 32 10.62 5.06 11.42
N PHE A 33 10.39 4.06 10.58
CA PHE A 33 9.10 3.35 10.51
C PHE A 33 9.13 1.96 11.15
N MET A 34 10.30 1.45 11.54
CA MET A 34 10.46 0.13 12.16
C MET A 34 11.63 0.15 13.14
N ASN A 35 11.64 -0.75 14.12
CA ASN A 35 12.74 -0.87 15.09
C ASN A 35 13.92 -1.67 14.52
N ALA A 36 14.38 -1.30 13.32
CA ALA A 36 15.48 -1.96 12.62
C ALA A 36 16.21 -0.97 11.68
N PRO A 37 17.39 -1.35 11.17
CA PRO A 37 18.05 -0.61 10.10
C PRO A 37 17.17 -0.47 8.84
N CYS A 38 17.39 0.60 8.08
CA CYS A 38 16.74 0.80 6.79
C CYS A 38 17.23 -0.21 5.74
N ASP A 39 16.34 -1.07 5.25
CA ASP A 39 16.64 -2.06 4.22
C ASP A 39 17.24 -1.47 2.94
N LYS A 40 16.73 -0.31 2.50
CA LYS A 40 17.23 0.35 1.28
C LYS A 40 18.70 0.72 1.42
N ILE A 41 19.07 1.34 2.54
CA ILE A 41 20.46 1.70 2.83
C ILE A 41 21.31 0.44 2.95
N SER A 42 20.81 -0.60 3.63
CA SER A 42 21.52 -1.86 3.82
C SER A 42 21.85 -2.55 2.49
N ARG A 43 21.01 -2.40 1.46
CA ARG A 43 21.29 -2.85 0.08
C ARG A 43 22.10 -1.88 -0.76
N GLY A 44 22.36 -0.66 -0.27
CA GLY A 44 23.04 0.41 -1.02
C GLY A 44 22.13 1.25 -1.92
N ASP A 45 20.81 1.09 -1.81
CA ASP A 45 19.82 1.90 -2.53
C ASP A 45 19.69 3.30 -1.89
N LYS A 46 19.15 4.27 -2.66
CA LYS A 46 18.76 5.57 -2.09
C LYS A 46 17.56 5.39 -1.15
N PRO A 47 17.57 5.95 0.07
CA PRO A 47 16.53 5.72 1.08
C PRO A 47 15.26 6.54 0.84
N ILE A 48 14.69 6.48 -0.36
CA ILE A 48 13.45 7.18 -0.68
C ILE A 48 12.29 6.39 -0.09
N CYS A 49 11.48 7.02 0.76
CA CYS A 49 10.34 6.36 1.40
C CYS A 49 9.06 6.54 0.59
N SER A 50 8.89 7.71 -0.02
CA SER A 50 7.72 8.06 -0.82
C SER A 50 8.07 9.15 -1.83
N VAL A 51 7.25 9.24 -2.88
CA VAL A 51 7.31 10.26 -3.95
C VAL A 51 5.90 10.83 -4.17
N ARG A 52 5.76 12.00 -4.79
CA ARG A 52 4.44 12.48 -5.24
C ARG A 52 4.32 12.39 -6.76
N LYS A 53 3.28 11.73 -7.25
CA LYS A 53 2.93 11.69 -8.68
C LYS A 53 2.51 13.09 -9.13
N ASN A 54 3.18 13.61 -10.15
CA ASN A 54 3.00 14.97 -10.67
C ASN A 54 3.05 16.05 -9.56
N GLY A 55 3.83 15.81 -8.50
CA GLY A 55 3.98 16.73 -7.36
C GLY A 55 2.79 16.82 -6.41
N LYS A 56 1.71 16.03 -6.62
CA LYS A 56 0.45 16.16 -5.87
C LYS A 56 0.17 14.99 -4.93
N THR A 57 0.03 13.79 -5.48
CA THR A 57 -0.51 12.65 -4.73
C THR A 57 0.61 11.72 -4.29
N LEU A 58 0.65 11.37 -3.00
CA LEU A 58 1.66 10.48 -2.45
C LEU A 58 1.61 9.08 -3.07
N TRP A 59 2.78 8.55 -3.36
CA TRP A 59 3.06 7.18 -3.75
C TRP A 59 4.13 6.62 -2.82
N ILE A 60 3.74 5.63 -2.01
CA ILE A 60 4.63 5.02 -1.02
C ILE A 60 5.48 3.94 -1.70
N VAL A 61 6.77 4.19 -1.85
CA VAL A 61 7.73 3.28 -2.52
C VAL A 61 8.51 2.39 -1.55
N CYS A 62 8.24 2.50 -0.25
CA CYS A 62 8.88 1.71 0.79
C CYS A 62 7.82 0.94 1.58
N ARG A 63 7.96 -0.38 1.66
CA ARG A 63 7.00 -1.24 2.37
C ARG A 63 6.86 -0.87 3.86
N HIS A 64 7.97 -0.54 4.51
CA HIS A 64 8.01 -0.16 5.93
C HIS A 64 7.34 1.19 6.16
N ARG A 65 7.35 2.06 5.15
CA ARG A 65 6.73 3.38 5.24
C ARG A 65 5.22 3.30 5.37
N LEU A 66 4.56 2.33 4.74
CA LEU A 66 3.13 2.13 5.00
C LEU A 66 2.98 1.49 6.39
N CYS A 67 3.27 0.18 6.52
CA CYS A 67 3.35 -0.51 7.81
C CYS A 67 3.78 -1.99 7.67
N ALA A 68 4.69 -2.31 6.74
CA ALA A 68 5.15 -3.70 6.63
C ALA A 68 5.80 -4.19 7.92
N THR A 69 5.63 -5.47 8.23
CA THR A 69 6.23 -6.10 9.41
C THR A 69 7.51 -6.85 9.07
N THR A 70 8.26 -7.23 10.11
CA THR A 70 9.45 -8.08 10.00
C THR A 70 9.44 -9.02 11.19
N LYS A 71 9.61 -10.33 10.94
CA LYS A 71 9.65 -11.34 12.00
C LYS A 71 10.67 -10.95 13.07
N ASN A 72 10.33 -11.23 14.33
CA ASN A 72 11.23 -11.08 15.49
C ASN A 72 11.68 -9.65 15.84
N ILE A 73 11.21 -8.61 15.14
CA ILE A 73 11.51 -7.22 15.48
C ILE A 73 10.28 -6.57 16.12
N PRO A 74 10.31 -6.09 17.37
CA PRO A 74 9.15 -5.45 17.99
C PRO A 74 8.58 -4.30 17.15
N LEU A 75 7.26 -4.11 17.21
CA LEU A 75 6.62 -3.01 16.48
C LEU A 75 7.10 -1.65 17.00
N SER A 76 7.42 -0.75 16.07
CA SER A 76 7.68 0.65 16.40
C SER A 76 6.39 1.36 16.82
N ASP A 77 6.50 2.49 17.50
CA ASP A 77 5.33 3.30 17.86
C ASP A 77 4.61 3.82 16.62
N TYR A 78 5.34 4.08 15.53
CA TYR A 78 4.75 4.36 14.22
C TYR A 78 3.83 3.22 13.76
N GLN A 79 4.30 1.97 13.79
CA GLN A 79 3.49 0.81 13.38
C GLN A 79 2.28 0.63 14.28
N LYS A 80 2.44 0.75 15.60
CA LYS A 80 1.32 0.66 16.56
C LYS A 80 0.26 1.72 16.26
N ASN A 81 0.66 2.96 15.99
CA ASN A 81 -0.26 4.06 15.68
C ASN A 81 -1.03 3.82 14.36
N ILE A 82 -0.34 3.34 13.32
CA ILE A 82 -1.00 2.99 12.04
C ILE A 82 -1.99 1.84 12.26
N LEU A 83 -1.59 0.77 12.93
CA LEU A 83 -2.46 -0.39 13.20
C LEU A 83 -3.66 0.00 14.06
N LEU A 84 -3.47 0.85 15.08
CA LEU A 84 -4.56 1.37 15.90
C LEU A 84 -5.51 2.25 15.09
N SER A 85 -5.00 3.03 14.13
CA SER A 85 -5.86 3.83 13.24
C SER A 85 -6.76 2.95 12.37
N VAL A 86 -6.23 1.83 11.87
CA VAL A 86 -7.00 0.82 11.14
C VAL A 86 -8.03 0.17 12.06
N ALA A 87 -7.61 -0.29 13.24
CA ALA A 87 -8.51 -0.91 14.23
C ALA A 87 -9.68 0.01 14.58
N LYS A 88 -9.42 1.30 14.87
CA LYS A 88 -10.47 2.28 15.14
C LYS A 88 -11.42 2.48 13.97
N LYS A 89 -10.94 2.33 12.74
CA LYS A 89 -11.76 2.46 11.54
C LYS A 89 -12.66 1.24 11.31
N VAL A 90 -12.20 0.03 11.65
CA VAL A 90 -12.91 -1.22 11.33
C VAL A 90 -13.70 -1.81 12.50
N PHE A 91 -13.21 -1.65 13.73
CA PHE A 91 -13.83 -2.16 14.96
C PHE A 91 -14.54 -1.09 15.78
N GLY A 92 -14.48 0.18 15.34
CA GLY A 92 -15.14 1.30 16.00
C GLY A 92 -14.16 2.23 16.72
N SER A 93 -14.48 3.53 16.76
CA SER A 93 -13.59 4.57 17.25
C SER A 93 -13.24 4.47 18.75
N SER A 94 -14.08 3.76 19.51
CA SER A 94 -13.93 3.54 20.95
C SER A 94 -13.06 2.34 21.32
N ILE A 95 -12.57 1.56 20.35
CA ILE A 95 -11.71 0.41 20.65
C ILE A 95 -10.42 0.85 21.35
N GLN A 96 -10.13 0.19 22.45
CA GLN A 96 -8.93 0.45 23.24
C GLN A 96 -7.74 -0.35 22.70
N PRO A 97 -6.50 0.20 22.75
CA PRO A 97 -5.31 -0.48 22.22
C PRO A 97 -5.10 -1.90 22.75
N GLU A 98 -5.39 -2.14 24.03
CA GLU A 98 -5.27 -3.44 24.70
C GLU A 98 -6.22 -4.51 24.15
N ASN A 99 -7.31 -4.11 23.51
CA ASN A 99 -8.27 -5.03 22.88
C ASN A 99 -7.91 -5.35 21.42
N VAL A 100 -6.90 -4.69 20.85
CA VAL A 100 -6.43 -4.94 19.48
C VAL A 100 -5.29 -5.94 19.49
N LEU A 101 -5.60 -7.21 19.19
CA LEU A 101 -4.58 -8.25 19.08
C LEU A 101 -4.06 -8.35 17.66
N ILE A 102 -2.76 -8.58 17.51
CA ILE A 102 -2.09 -8.67 16.22
C ILE A 102 -1.12 -9.85 16.18
N LYS A 103 -1.29 -10.72 15.20
CA LYS A 103 -0.34 -11.77 14.84
C LYS A 103 0.36 -11.39 13.54
N ARG A 104 1.69 -11.41 13.52
CA ARG A 104 2.51 -10.89 12.42
C ARG A 104 3.03 -12.02 11.54
N GLU A 105 3.11 -11.78 10.23
CA GLU A 105 3.60 -12.75 9.24
C GLU A 105 2.95 -14.14 9.39
N ALA A 106 1.65 -14.15 9.69
CA ALA A 106 0.94 -15.39 10.03
C ALA A 106 0.90 -16.31 8.80
N PRO A 107 1.34 -17.57 8.93
CA PRO A 107 1.28 -18.51 7.82
C PRO A 107 -0.17 -18.78 7.42
N MET A 108 -0.40 -18.83 6.11
CA MET A 108 -1.68 -19.10 5.48
C MET A 108 -1.50 -20.30 4.56
N HIS A 109 -2.15 -21.40 4.91
CA HIS A 109 -1.98 -22.68 4.25
C HIS A 109 -2.85 -22.78 3.01
N VAL A 110 -2.24 -23.21 1.92
CA VAL A 110 -2.89 -23.51 0.64
C VAL A 110 -2.59 -24.97 0.31
N SER A 111 -3.62 -25.76 0.03
CA SER A 111 -3.46 -27.18 -0.27
C SER A 111 -2.50 -27.40 -1.44
N GLY A 112 -1.50 -28.26 -1.25
CA GLY A 112 -0.54 -28.66 -2.29
C GLY A 112 0.42 -27.56 -2.76
N ARG A 113 0.55 -26.44 -2.03
CA ARG A 113 1.43 -25.31 -2.41
C ARG A 113 2.22 -24.76 -1.22
N SER A 114 3.18 -23.89 -1.53
CA SER A 114 3.91 -23.09 -0.56
C SER A 114 2.98 -22.23 0.31
N THR A 115 3.35 -22.08 1.58
CA THR A 115 2.63 -21.26 2.56
C THR A 115 2.72 -19.77 2.22
N TYR A 116 1.57 -19.11 2.08
CA TYR A 116 1.50 -17.64 2.02
C TYR A 116 1.64 -17.06 3.43
N LYS A 117 1.92 -15.76 3.54
CA LYS A 117 1.98 -15.08 4.84
C LYS A 117 1.15 -13.82 4.81
N ALA A 118 0.21 -13.69 5.73
CA ALA A 118 -0.47 -12.41 5.97
C ALA A 118 0.53 -11.39 6.51
N ASP A 119 0.42 -10.11 6.17
CA ASP A 119 1.20 -9.08 6.87
C ASP A 119 0.84 -9.10 8.36
N PHE A 120 -0.46 -9.05 8.65
CA PHE A 120 -1.01 -9.21 9.99
C PHE A 120 -2.31 -10.03 9.97
N VAL A 121 -2.61 -10.66 11.10
CA VAL A 121 -3.98 -11.01 11.49
C VAL A 121 -4.33 -10.11 12.66
N MET A 122 -5.40 -9.33 12.52
CA MET A 122 -5.88 -8.37 13.50
C MET A 122 -7.18 -8.89 14.12
N VAL A 123 -7.33 -8.78 15.44
CA VAL A 123 -8.48 -9.29 16.18
C VAL A 123 -9.00 -8.27 17.18
N ASP A 124 -10.31 -8.08 17.23
CA ASP A 124 -11.00 -7.42 18.33
C ASP A 124 -11.31 -8.41 19.47
N ASN A 125 -10.61 -8.23 20.60
CA ASN A 125 -10.75 -9.05 21.80
C ASN A 125 -11.77 -8.48 22.81
N SER A 126 -12.55 -7.46 22.44
CA SER A 126 -13.58 -6.90 23.32
C SER A 126 -14.66 -7.93 23.65
N SER A 127 -15.13 -7.96 24.90
CA SER A 127 -16.20 -8.89 25.31
C SER A 127 -17.54 -8.59 24.62
N ASN A 128 -17.80 -7.31 24.34
CA ASN A 128 -19.02 -6.85 23.68
C ASN A 128 -18.67 -5.88 22.53
N PRO A 129 -18.38 -6.39 21.32
CA PRO A 129 -18.01 -5.56 20.17
C PRO A 129 -19.21 -4.72 19.72
N SER A 130 -18.99 -3.44 19.47
CA SER A 130 -20.02 -2.50 18.98
C SER A 130 -20.15 -2.46 17.46
N HIS A 131 -19.33 -3.21 16.73
CA HIS A 131 -19.30 -3.25 15.27
C HIS A 131 -19.99 -4.51 14.72
N MET A 132 -20.58 -4.38 13.52
CA MET A 132 -21.24 -5.51 12.83
C MET A 132 -20.30 -6.32 11.92
N GLY A 133 -19.08 -5.81 11.69
CA GLY A 133 -18.07 -6.47 10.87
C GLY A 133 -17.43 -7.72 11.50
N PRO A 134 -16.43 -8.31 10.82
CA PRO A 134 -15.69 -9.46 11.30
C PRO A 134 -14.85 -9.07 12.52
N ARG A 135 -14.76 -9.96 13.51
CA ARG A 135 -13.92 -9.76 14.71
C ARG A 135 -12.47 -10.13 14.46
N LYS A 136 -12.19 -10.93 13.44
CA LYS A 136 -10.86 -11.41 13.05
C LYS A 136 -10.66 -11.07 11.59
N ALA A 137 -9.57 -10.42 11.24
CA ALA A 137 -9.30 -10.06 9.87
C ALA A 137 -7.85 -10.31 9.48
N VAL A 138 -7.66 -10.85 8.29
CA VAL A 138 -6.36 -10.75 7.61
C VAL A 138 -6.19 -9.28 7.23
N LEU A 139 -5.08 -8.67 7.62
CA LEU A 139 -4.76 -7.28 7.31
C LEU A 139 -3.52 -7.25 6.42
N GLU A 140 -3.70 -6.70 5.22
CA GLU A 140 -2.66 -6.54 4.20
C GLU A 140 -2.32 -5.05 4.03
N MET A 141 -1.02 -4.73 4.04
CA MET A 141 -0.53 -3.36 3.97
C MET A 141 0.27 -3.17 2.69
N GLN A 142 -0.33 -2.53 1.68
CA GLN A 142 0.33 -2.24 0.42
C GLN A 142 0.45 -0.74 0.20
N GLY A 143 1.68 -0.21 0.14
CA GLY A 143 1.88 1.22 -0.15
C GLY A 143 1.42 1.60 -1.57
N GLY A 144 2.40 1.85 -2.41
CA GLY A 144 2.19 1.91 -3.85
C GLY A 144 2.95 0.77 -4.49
N GLY A 145 4.26 0.96 -4.64
CA GLY A 145 5.14 0.01 -5.29
C GLY A 145 6.28 0.70 -6.02
N GLU A 146 6.62 0.18 -7.19
CA GLU A 146 7.74 0.66 -7.98
C GLU A 146 7.43 1.98 -8.70
N THR A 147 8.50 2.61 -9.19
CA THR A 147 8.45 3.73 -10.13
C THR A 147 9.21 3.32 -11.39
N SER A 148 8.84 3.85 -12.55
CA SER A 148 9.58 3.63 -13.79
C SER A 148 10.86 4.47 -13.83
N ALA A 149 11.81 4.09 -14.69
CA ALA A 149 13.04 4.88 -14.93
C ALA A 149 13.77 5.30 -13.64
N THR A 150 13.92 4.38 -12.68
CA THR A 150 14.54 4.62 -11.36
C THR A 150 15.94 5.23 -11.45
N GLY A 151 16.67 5.03 -12.55
CA GLY A 151 17.94 5.68 -12.83
C GLY A 151 17.87 7.22 -12.82
N ASN A 152 16.75 7.81 -13.27
CA ASN A 152 16.54 9.26 -13.22
C ASN A 152 16.43 9.75 -11.78
N ILE A 153 15.67 9.03 -10.93
CA ILE A 153 15.58 9.33 -9.51
C ILE A 153 16.95 9.23 -8.85
N THR A 154 17.71 8.17 -9.13
CA THR A 154 19.06 7.97 -8.58
C THR A 154 19.98 9.13 -8.95
N ARG A 155 20.04 9.51 -10.23
CA ARG A 155 20.86 10.64 -10.71
C ARG A 155 20.47 11.95 -10.01
N HIS A 156 19.18 12.22 -9.87
CA HIS A 156 18.66 13.40 -9.18
C HIS A 156 19.12 13.47 -7.72
N VAL A 157 18.96 12.37 -6.96
CA VAL A 157 19.40 12.31 -5.56
C VAL A 157 20.91 12.46 -5.44
N GLU A 158 21.68 11.90 -6.35
CA GLU A 158 23.14 12.04 -6.33
C GLU A 158 23.62 13.44 -6.64
N ALA A 159 23.00 14.11 -7.62
CA ALA A 159 23.28 15.51 -7.93
C ALA A 159 22.97 16.40 -6.71
N TRP A 160 21.80 16.20 -6.08
CA TRP A 160 21.43 16.88 -4.84
C TRP A 160 22.44 16.63 -3.72
N ALA A 161 22.83 15.37 -3.50
CA ALA A 161 23.75 15.01 -2.42
C ALA A 161 25.16 15.62 -2.58
N ARG A 162 25.62 15.84 -3.81
CA ARG A 162 26.92 16.46 -4.13
C ARG A 162 26.89 18.01 -4.17
N SER A 163 25.71 18.62 -4.15
CA SER A 163 25.55 20.08 -4.18
C SER A 163 26.13 20.76 -2.93
N ARG A 164 26.91 21.82 -3.11
CA ARG A 164 27.45 22.65 -2.01
C ARG A 164 26.35 23.47 -1.32
N ASN A 165 25.41 24.01 -2.11
CA ASN A 165 24.27 24.80 -1.64
C ASN A 165 23.01 23.93 -1.64
N ARG A 166 23.07 22.81 -0.91
CA ARG A 166 22.01 21.81 -0.87
C ARG A 166 20.78 22.35 -0.13
N SER A 167 19.59 22.12 -0.69
CA SER A 167 18.32 22.41 -0.01
C SER A 167 17.31 21.27 -0.18
N ASN A 168 16.31 21.22 0.69
CA ASN A 168 15.24 20.22 0.57
C ASN A 168 14.35 20.52 -0.64
N GLN A 169 14.18 21.80 -1.00
CA GLN A 169 13.53 22.23 -2.23
C GLN A 169 14.23 21.68 -3.50
N GLN A 170 15.55 21.61 -3.54
CA GLN A 170 16.26 20.98 -4.67
C GLN A 170 15.93 19.48 -4.76
N LEU A 171 15.83 18.79 -3.62
CA LEU A 171 15.48 17.37 -3.59
C LEU A 171 14.04 17.12 -4.06
N SER A 172 13.13 18.04 -3.75
CA SER A 172 11.71 17.96 -4.13
C SER A 172 11.39 18.53 -5.52
N ARG A 173 12.41 18.88 -6.34
CA ARG A 173 12.19 19.27 -7.73
C ARG A 173 11.56 18.15 -8.54
N LEU A 174 10.79 18.55 -9.56
CA LEU A 174 10.13 17.64 -10.48
C LEU A 174 11.15 16.84 -11.29
N ILE A 175 10.99 15.52 -11.31
CA ILE A 175 11.80 14.59 -12.07
C ILE A 175 10.95 14.11 -13.25
N SER A 176 11.26 14.59 -14.45
CA SER A 176 10.57 14.23 -15.68
C SER A 176 10.91 12.82 -16.15
N GLY A 177 9.99 12.20 -16.90
CA GLY A 177 10.20 10.87 -17.49
C GLY A 177 10.13 9.72 -16.48
N VAL A 178 9.63 9.98 -15.27
CA VAL A 178 9.45 9.00 -14.20
C VAL A 178 7.96 8.91 -13.87
N GLY A 179 7.42 7.70 -13.80
CA GLY A 179 6.04 7.42 -13.47
C GLY A 179 5.91 6.46 -12.30
N THR A 180 4.74 6.46 -11.66
CA THR A 180 4.30 5.40 -10.76
C THR A 180 3.87 4.18 -11.58
N ILE A 181 3.98 2.97 -11.01
CA ILE A 181 3.57 1.73 -11.69
C ILE A 181 2.44 1.06 -10.90
N GLU A 182 1.24 1.64 -10.97
CA GLU A 182 0.04 1.15 -10.28
C GLU A 182 -0.39 -0.24 -10.79
N THR A 183 -0.18 -0.52 -12.08
CA THR A 183 -0.50 -1.81 -12.72
C THR A 183 0.22 -2.98 -12.03
N ASN A 184 1.53 -2.85 -11.77
CA ASN A 184 2.33 -3.88 -11.12
C ASN A 184 1.90 -4.09 -9.67
N ALA A 185 1.62 -3.00 -8.95
CA ALA A 185 1.11 -3.07 -7.60
C ALA A 185 -0.24 -3.80 -7.56
N TRP A 186 -1.15 -3.48 -8.48
CA TRP A 186 -2.46 -4.11 -8.59
C TRP A 186 -2.38 -5.60 -8.92
N ARG A 187 -1.55 -6.01 -9.90
CA ARG A 187 -1.37 -7.42 -10.25
C ARG A 187 -0.96 -8.26 -9.03
N ARG A 188 -0.03 -7.75 -8.22
CA ARG A 188 0.38 -8.42 -6.97
C ARG A 188 -0.76 -8.48 -5.95
N GLN A 189 -1.58 -7.43 -5.86
CA GLN A 189 -2.72 -7.39 -4.94
C GLN A 189 -3.84 -8.34 -5.32
N GLN A 190 -4.15 -8.52 -6.61
CA GLN A 190 -5.16 -9.49 -7.05
C GLN A 190 -4.90 -10.89 -6.50
N GLU A 191 -3.66 -11.36 -6.54
CA GLU A 191 -3.29 -12.65 -5.96
C GLU A 191 -3.55 -12.68 -4.44
N GLN A 192 -3.23 -11.60 -3.72
CA GLN A 192 -3.50 -11.50 -2.28
C GLN A 192 -5.01 -11.54 -1.99
N PHE A 193 -5.84 -10.81 -2.75
CA PHE A 193 -7.29 -10.83 -2.63
C PHE A 193 -7.82 -12.26 -2.80
N LEU A 194 -7.50 -12.90 -3.93
CA LEU A 194 -8.05 -14.19 -4.31
C LEU A 194 -7.62 -15.32 -3.37
N ILE A 195 -6.37 -15.33 -2.92
CA ILE A 195 -5.84 -16.40 -2.08
C ILE A 195 -6.14 -16.13 -0.61
N LYS A 196 -5.64 -15.01 -0.06
CA LYS A 196 -5.75 -14.75 1.38
C LYS A 196 -7.18 -14.42 1.79
N GLY A 197 -7.91 -13.69 0.95
CA GLY A 197 -9.32 -13.40 1.18
C GLY A 197 -10.14 -14.68 1.20
N ARG A 198 -9.90 -15.61 0.25
CA ARG A 198 -10.60 -16.90 0.24
C ARG A 198 -10.29 -17.75 1.48
N ILE A 199 -9.03 -17.80 1.91
CA ILE A 199 -8.66 -18.49 3.16
C ILE A 199 -9.41 -17.89 4.36
N ALA A 200 -9.48 -16.57 4.46
CA ALA A 200 -10.24 -15.91 5.53
C ALA A 200 -11.72 -16.30 5.50
N MET A 201 -12.35 -16.30 4.32
CA MET A 201 -13.75 -16.68 4.16
C MET A 201 -14.02 -18.16 4.48
N GLN A 202 -13.07 -19.05 4.18
CA GLN A 202 -13.19 -20.49 4.45
C GLN A 202 -12.92 -20.86 5.91
N THR A 203 -12.25 -19.99 6.68
CA THR A 203 -11.87 -20.29 8.06
C THR A 203 -13.05 -20.26 9.02
N GLY A 204 -14.03 -19.36 8.82
CA GLY A 204 -15.25 -19.36 9.61
C GLY A 204 -16.02 -18.05 9.59
N SER A 205 -17.29 -18.11 10.01
CA SER A 205 -18.15 -16.94 10.20
C SER A 205 -17.52 -15.96 11.20
N GLY A 206 -17.42 -14.68 10.83
CA GLY A 206 -16.77 -13.64 11.64
C GLY A 206 -15.28 -13.40 11.31
N CYS A 207 -14.76 -14.08 10.28
CA CYS A 207 -13.47 -13.74 9.67
C CYS A 207 -13.67 -12.79 8.47
N GLY A 208 -12.69 -11.91 8.24
CA GLY A 208 -12.70 -10.95 7.15
C GLY A 208 -11.33 -10.68 6.57
N ILE A 209 -11.28 -9.77 5.60
CA ILE A 209 -10.03 -9.25 5.06
C ILE A 209 -10.06 -7.73 4.98
N ILE A 210 -8.97 -7.10 5.38
CA ILE A 210 -8.76 -5.66 5.34
C ILE A 210 -7.54 -5.39 4.48
N PHE A 211 -7.70 -4.59 3.44
CA PHE A 211 -6.61 -4.11 2.60
C PHE A 211 -6.42 -2.62 2.83
N CYS A 212 -5.21 -2.27 3.24
CA CYS A 212 -4.79 -0.89 3.40
C CYS A 212 -3.87 -0.49 2.25
N VAL A 213 -4.27 0.53 1.49
CA VAL A 213 -3.57 0.98 0.29
C VAL A 213 -3.29 2.48 0.29
N GLY A 214 -2.37 2.96 -0.54
CA GLY A 214 -2.26 4.40 -0.82
C GLY A 214 -3.34 4.90 -1.79
N THR A 215 -3.65 6.21 -1.75
CA THR A 215 -4.68 6.87 -2.58
C THR A 215 -4.64 6.48 -4.06
N LEU A 216 -3.47 6.53 -4.69
CA LEU A 216 -3.34 6.22 -6.13
C LEU A 216 -3.69 4.76 -6.45
N LEU A 217 -3.36 3.83 -5.56
CA LEU A 217 -3.68 2.42 -5.76
C LEU A 217 -5.17 2.16 -5.53
N TYR A 218 -5.77 2.84 -4.55
CA TYR A 218 -7.22 2.80 -4.34
C TYR A 218 -7.98 3.30 -5.58
N ASP A 219 -7.63 4.49 -6.07
CA ASP A 219 -8.27 5.11 -7.23
C ASP A 219 -8.07 4.25 -8.48
N TYR A 220 -6.87 3.71 -8.67
CA TYR A 220 -6.59 2.79 -9.78
C TYR A 220 -7.44 1.52 -9.73
N LEU A 221 -7.59 0.91 -8.55
CA LEU A 221 -8.40 -0.29 -8.35
C LEU A 221 -9.87 0.01 -8.67
N LEU A 222 -10.45 1.04 -8.04
CA LEU A 222 -11.88 1.33 -8.22
C LEU A 222 -12.23 1.87 -9.61
N SER A 223 -11.30 2.53 -10.30
CA SER A 223 -11.54 2.97 -11.68
C SER A 223 -11.73 1.83 -12.69
N ARG A 224 -11.32 0.61 -12.32
CA ARG A 224 -11.38 -0.59 -13.16
C ARG A 224 -12.53 -1.53 -12.78
N THR A 225 -13.31 -1.17 -11.78
CA THR A 225 -14.39 -1.97 -11.26
C THR A 225 -15.71 -1.24 -11.47
N ASN A 226 -16.76 -1.97 -11.82
CA ASN A 226 -18.11 -1.40 -11.79
C ASN A 226 -18.59 -1.37 -10.32
N THR A 227 -18.19 -0.33 -9.59
CA THR A 227 -18.47 -0.20 -8.16
C THR A 227 -19.94 0.01 -7.83
N ALA A 228 -20.80 0.31 -8.81
CA ALA A 228 -22.23 0.50 -8.60
C ALA A 228 -22.92 -0.74 -8.01
N SER A 229 -22.34 -1.93 -8.19
CA SER A 229 -22.83 -3.18 -7.61
C SER A 229 -22.33 -3.46 -6.19
N LEU A 230 -21.35 -2.70 -5.69
CA LEU A 230 -20.77 -2.88 -4.37
C LEU A 230 -21.52 -2.02 -3.34
N ARG A 231 -22.32 -2.68 -2.49
CA ARG A 231 -23.02 -2.01 -1.39
C ARG A 231 -22.04 -1.63 -0.29
N ASP A 232 -22.24 -0.44 0.31
CA ASP A 232 -21.57 -0.06 1.55
C ASP A 232 -22.21 -0.82 2.72
N LEU A 233 -21.43 -1.72 3.32
CA LEU A 233 -21.84 -2.58 4.43
C LEU A 233 -21.15 -2.16 5.75
N ARG A 234 -20.63 -0.93 5.87
CA ARG A 234 -19.90 -0.48 7.07
C ARG A 234 -20.69 -0.66 8.39
N GLN A 235 -22.02 -0.53 8.33
CA GLN A 235 -22.93 -0.72 9.48
C GLN A 235 -23.58 -2.11 9.51
N HIS A 236 -23.14 -3.03 8.66
CA HIS A 236 -23.69 -4.38 8.51
C HIS A 236 -22.56 -5.42 8.53
N ASN A 237 -22.87 -6.67 8.21
CA ASN A 237 -21.92 -7.79 8.20
C ASN A 237 -21.01 -7.77 6.96
N TRP A 238 -20.17 -6.74 6.82
CA TRP A 238 -19.13 -6.71 5.78
C TRP A 238 -18.11 -7.83 6.02
N THR A 239 -17.45 -8.29 4.96
CA THR A 239 -16.40 -9.32 5.01
C THR A 239 -15.10 -8.87 4.35
N LEU A 240 -15.15 -7.77 3.59
CA LEU A 240 -14.00 -7.07 3.03
C LEU A 240 -14.04 -5.58 3.37
N ALA A 241 -12.90 -5.03 3.78
CA ALA A 241 -12.66 -3.60 3.85
C ALA A 241 -11.46 -3.20 2.98
N LEU A 242 -11.61 -2.19 2.15
CA LEU A 242 -10.53 -1.55 1.40
C LEU A 242 -10.39 -0.11 1.88
N LEU A 243 -9.27 0.20 2.52
CA LEU A 243 -9.02 1.46 3.20
C LEU A 243 -7.85 2.18 2.55
N SER A 244 -8.05 3.44 2.14
CA SER A 244 -6.95 4.26 1.62
C SER A 244 -6.28 5.07 2.73
N PHE A 245 -4.96 5.19 2.66
CA PHE A 245 -4.16 6.18 3.39
C PHE A 245 -3.83 7.37 2.48
N LYS A 246 -3.86 8.56 3.06
CA LYS A 246 -3.42 9.82 2.44
C LYS A 246 -2.54 10.64 3.39
N GLU A 247 -1.89 11.66 2.85
CA GLU A 247 -1.19 12.65 3.67
C GLU A 247 -2.19 13.48 4.48
N LYS A 248 -1.85 13.78 5.73
CA LYS A 248 -2.61 14.72 6.56
C LYS A 248 -2.39 16.16 6.08
N ALA A 249 -3.48 16.87 5.77
CA ALA A 249 -3.45 18.30 5.45
C ALA A 249 -3.66 19.16 6.72
N PRO A 250 -3.19 20.43 6.75
CA PRO A 250 -2.40 21.11 5.72
C PRO A 250 -0.90 20.79 5.81
N ILE A 251 -0.26 20.73 4.65
CA ILE A 251 1.17 20.40 4.47
C ILE A 251 2.09 21.50 5.05
N SER A 252 1.64 22.76 5.03
CA SER A 252 2.45 23.96 5.28
C SER A 252 2.80 24.26 6.74
N ALA A 253 2.18 23.58 7.71
CA ALA A 253 2.36 23.85 9.15
C ALA A 253 3.08 22.71 9.90
N GLN A 254 3.69 21.76 9.20
CA GLN A 254 4.19 20.53 9.81
C GLN A 254 5.70 20.61 10.10
N ALA A 255 6.08 20.16 11.30
CA ALA A 255 7.46 20.13 11.75
C ALA A 255 8.33 19.18 10.89
N ALA A 256 9.65 19.30 11.04
CA ALA A 256 10.59 18.35 10.46
C ALA A 256 10.29 16.92 10.95
N GLY A 257 10.34 15.94 10.04
CA GLY A 257 10.00 14.55 10.36
C GLY A 257 9.33 13.83 9.20
N PRO A 258 8.69 12.68 9.47
CA PRO A 258 7.91 11.97 8.47
C PRO A 258 6.65 12.73 8.09
N ILE A 259 6.11 12.42 6.91
CA ILE A 259 4.79 12.90 6.52
C ILE A 259 3.74 12.16 7.36
N ASP A 260 2.80 12.87 7.97
CA ASP A 260 1.71 12.21 8.69
C ASP A 260 0.76 11.53 7.71
N LEU A 261 0.45 10.24 7.96
CA LEU A 261 -0.56 9.51 7.21
C LEU A 261 -1.84 9.39 8.03
N VAL A 262 -2.97 9.55 7.35
CA VAL A 262 -4.30 9.35 7.91
C VAL A 262 -5.13 8.50 6.95
N LEU A 263 -6.09 7.77 7.50
CA LEU A 263 -7.09 7.08 6.68
C LEU A 263 -7.97 8.11 5.96
N ASP A 264 -8.29 7.83 4.70
CA ASP A 264 -9.13 8.67 3.88
C ASP A 264 -10.58 8.21 3.95
N ASP A 265 -11.39 8.92 4.72
CA ASP A 265 -12.80 8.55 4.93
C ASP A 265 -13.64 8.55 3.64
N THR A 266 -13.23 9.33 2.63
CA THR A 266 -13.90 9.36 1.32
C THR A 266 -13.47 8.22 0.41
N ARG A 267 -12.42 7.48 0.78
CA ARG A 267 -11.85 6.34 0.06
C ARG A 267 -11.75 5.13 0.99
N ALA A 268 -12.91 4.75 1.52
CA ALA A 268 -13.07 3.59 2.35
C ALA A 268 -14.29 2.78 1.89
N LEU A 269 -14.05 1.57 1.40
CA LEU A 269 -15.07 0.63 0.97
C LEU A 269 -15.21 -0.48 2.02
N PHE A 270 -16.45 -0.73 2.44
CA PHE A 270 -16.81 -1.87 3.28
C PHE A 270 -17.85 -2.65 2.50
N THR A 271 -17.60 -3.92 2.17
CA THR A 271 -18.50 -4.69 1.32
C THR A 271 -18.35 -6.18 1.55
N ASP A 272 -19.09 -6.97 0.78
CA ASP A 272 -18.95 -8.41 0.76
C ASP A 272 -17.77 -8.84 -0.13
N TYR A 273 -16.93 -9.71 0.39
CA TYR A 273 -15.76 -10.24 -0.31
C TYR A 273 -16.12 -10.93 -1.63
N GLN A 274 -17.19 -11.75 -1.65
CA GLN A 274 -17.55 -12.49 -2.87
C GLN A 274 -18.06 -11.54 -3.95
N ALA A 275 -18.87 -10.55 -3.56
CA ALA A 275 -19.31 -9.49 -4.47
C ALA A 275 -18.10 -8.72 -5.05
N PHE A 276 -17.14 -8.34 -4.20
CA PHE A 276 -15.92 -7.67 -4.64
C PHE A 276 -15.11 -8.52 -5.62
N VAL A 277 -14.89 -9.81 -5.32
CA VAL A 277 -14.14 -10.72 -6.20
C VAL A 277 -14.79 -10.87 -7.57
N ARG A 278 -16.13 -10.98 -7.64
CA ARG A 278 -16.84 -11.04 -8.93
C ARG A 278 -16.59 -9.77 -9.74
N VAL A 279 -16.74 -8.61 -9.11
CA VAL A 279 -16.54 -7.32 -9.78
C VAL A 279 -15.11 -7.14 -10.32
N ILE A 280 -14.08 -7.62 -9.62
CA ILE A 280 -12.69 -7.54 -10.11
C ILE A 280 -12.34 -8.64 -11.13
N ALA A 281 -13.11 -9.74 -11.17
CA ALA A 281 -12.94 -10.82 -12.14
C ALA A 281 -13.66 -10.50 -13.46
N ASP A 282 -14.79 -9.80 -13.40
CA ASP A 282 -15.61 -9.38 -14.55
C ASP A 282 -15.03 -8.14 -15.26
N VAL A 283 -13.71 -8.07 -15.39
CA VAL A 283 -13.00 -6.96 -16.06
C VAL A 283 -12.69 -7.38 -17.50
N GLY A 284 -13.63 -7.08 -18.40
CA GLY A 284 -13.50 -7.36 -19.83
C GLY A 284 -14.87 -7.40 -20.51
N ASN A 285 -14.91 -7.09 -21.81
CA ASN A 285 -16.12 -7.25 -22.62
C ASN A 285 -15.90 -8.39 -23.62
N PRO A 286 -16.96 -9.07 -24.06
CA PRO A 286 -16.88 -9.95 -25.21
C PRO A 286 -16.23 -9.21 -26.39
N SER A 287 -15.21 -9.83 -26.99
CA SER A 287 -14.52 -9.28 -28.16
C SER A 287 -14.45 -10.35 -29.25
N PRO A 288 -15.58 -10.62 -29.96
CA PRO A 288 -15.63 -11.62 -31.02
C PRO A 288 -14.56 -11.38 -32.10
N ASP A 289 -14.30 -10.11 -32.42
CA ASP A 289 -13.31 -9.70 -33.43
C ASP A 289 -11.87 -10.06 -33.04
N THR A 290 -11.57 -10.23 -31.74
CA THR A 290 -10.25 -10.73 -31.30
C THR A 290 -10.06 -12.22 -31.64
N PHE A 291 -11.16 -12.96 -31.76
CA PHE A 291 -11.17 -14.42 -31.95
C PHE A 291 -11.67 -14.84 -33.34
N SER A 292 -11.84 -13.90 -34.27
CA SER A 292 -12.28 -14.14 -35.64
C SER A 292 -11.46 -13.29 -36.63
N GLY A 293 -11.49 -13.65 -37.91
CA GLY A 293 -10.71 -12.98 -38.95
C GLY A 293 -9.36 -13.67 -39.22
N ALA A 294 -8.36 -12.90 -39.62
CA ALA A 294 -7.10 -13.43 -40.14
C ALA A 294 -6.13 -13.85 -39.01
N PHE A 295 -5.78 -15.13 -38.98
CA PHE A 295 -4.77 -15.72 -38.12
C PHE A 295 -3.56 -16.15 -38.93
N GLU A 296 -2.37 -16.08 -38.33
CA GLU A 296 -1.15 -16.63 -38.91
C GLU A 296 -0.89 -18.03 -38.34
N THR A 297 -0.74 -19.00 -39.22
CA THR A 297 -0.25 -20.33 -38.86
C THR A 297 1.24 -20.25 -38.51
N LEU A 298 1.73 -21.15 -37.66
CA LEU A 298 3.17 -21.23 -37.34
C LEU A 298 4.07 -21.54 -38.56
N ALA A 299 3.48 -21.93 -39.69
CA ALA A 299 4.15 -22.12 -40.97
C ALA A 299 4.16 -20.86 -41.85
N GLY A 300 3.73 -19.70 -41.33
CA GLY A 300 3.75 -18.41 -42.02
C GLY A 300 2.64 -18.19 -43.04
N ARG A 301 1.56 -18.98 -42.98
CA ARG A 301 0.38 -18.80 -43.85
C ARG A 301 -0.76 -18.14 -43.08
N THR A 302 -1.44 -17.20 -43.71
CA THR A 302 -2.66 -16.60 -43.18
C THR A 302 -3.87 -17.51 -43.41
N VAL A 303 -4.71 -17.69 -42.40
CA VAL A 303 -5.98 -18.43 -42.42
C VAL A 303 -7.06 -17.55 -41.80
N ASN A 304 -8.22 -17.43 -42.43
CA ASN A 304 -9.36 -16.73 -41.85
C ASN A 304 -10.25 -17.70 -41.06
N LEU A 305 -10.57 -17.36 -39.80
CA LEU A 305 -11.51 -18.09 -38.93
C LEU A 305 -12.81 -17.31 -38.76
#